data_AF-A0A2I0ND83-F1
#
_entry.id   AF-A0A2I0ND83-F1
#
_cell.length_a   1.000
_cell.length_b   1.000
_cell.length_c   1.000
_cell.angle_alpha   90.00
_cell.angle_beta   90.00
_cell.angle_gamma   90.00
#
_symmetry.space_group_name_H-M   'P 1'
#
loop_
_entity.id
_entity.type
_entity.pdbx_description
1 polymer ?
#
loop_
_entity_poly.entity_id
_entity_poly.type
_entity_poly.pdbx_seq_one_letter_code
_entity_poly.pdbx_strand_id
1 'polypeptide(L)' 'PAIPSSFFDSIRTMTATIAIELGEVAFGSTHFHALFAIGFVLFLISFGINIIADVMIHRRKI' A
#
# COMPACT_ATOMS: atom_id res chain seq x y z
N PRO A 1 6.74 11.49 7.77
CA PRO A 1 6.07 10.68 8.82
C PRO A 1 7.03 10.35 9.97
N ALA A 2 6.56 10.40 11.22
CA ALA A 2 7.32 9.95 12.38
C ALA A 2 7.31 8.42 12.44
N ILE A 3 8.45 7.81 12.71
CA ILE A 3 8.53 6.35 12.96
C ILE A 3 7.93 6.13 14.35
N PRO A 4 6.91 5.27 14.50
CA PRO A 4 6.32 4.98 15.79
C PRO A 4 7.38 4.35 16.72
N SER A 5 7.37 4.78 17.98
CA SER A 5 8.32 4.36 19.01
C SER A 5 7.76 3.26 19.92
N SER A 6 6.43 3.10 19.91
CA SER A 6 5.69 2.13 20.71
C SER A 6 4.63 1.40 19.88
N PHE A 7 4.25 0.19 20.28
CA PHE A 7 3.21 -0.62 19.64
C PHE A 7 1.81 0.02 19.69
N PHE A 8 1.59 0.97 20.61
CA PHE A 8 0.31 1.66 20.78
C PHE A 8 0.26 3.04 20.11
N ASP A 9 1.31 3.42 19.39
CA ASP A 9 1.32 4.67 18.65
C ASP A 9 0.34 4.60 17.47
N SER A 10 -0.34 5.71 17.20
CA SER A 10 -1.30 5.79 16.09
C SER A 10 -0.56 5.78 14.75
N ILE A 11 -0.97 4.88 13.85
CA ILE A 11 -0.39 4.75 12.50
C ILE A 11 -1.50 4.94 11.47
N ARG A 12 -1.22 5.68 10.40
CA ARG A 12 -2.13 5.83 9.27
C ARG A 12 -1.87 4.70 8.26
N THR A 13 -2.93 4.09 7.75
CA THR A 13 -2.79 3.08 6.69
C THR A 13 -2.30 3.75 5.39
N MET A 14 -1.48 3.04 4.62
CA MET A 14 -0.97 3.55 3.34
C MET A 14 -2.13 3.91 2.38
N THR A 15 -3.21 3.13 2.37
CA THR A 15 -4.44 3.41 1.60
C THR A 15 -5.09 4.73 2.01
N ALA A 16 -5.19 5.03 3.31
CA ALA A 16 -5.76 6.29 3.80
C ALA A 16 -4.87 7.49 3.43
N THR A 17 -3.54 7.35 3.52
CA THR A 17 -2.60 8.39 3.08
C THR A 17 -2.79 8.70 1.60
N ILE A 18 -2.85 7.69 0.73
CA ILE A 18 -3.07 7.88 -0.71
C ILE A 18 -4.42 8.57 -0.95
N ALA A 19 -5.50 8.10 -0.33
CA ALA A 19 -6.84 8.66 -0.54
C ALA A 19 -6.96 10.13 -0.12
N ILE A 20 -6.27 10.53 0.95
CA ILE A 20 -6.29 11.91 1.45
C ILE A 20 -5.39 12.80 0.60
N GLU A 21 -4.17 12.37 0.32
CA GLU A 21 -3.14 13.26 -0.23
C GLU A 21 -3.14 13.31 -1.75
N LEU A 22 -3.61 12.25 -2.45
CA LEU A 22 -3.52 12.17 -3.91
C LEU A 22 -4.35 13.26 -4.62
N GLY A 23 -5.42 13.73 -3.98
CA GLY A 23 -6.25 14.81 -4.50
C GLY A 23 -5.69 16.22 -4.30
N GLU A 24 -4.72 16.38 -3.38
CA GLU A 24 -4.19 17.69 -2.99
C GLU A 24 -2.76 17.94 -3.50
N VAL A 25 -2.08 16.92 -4.02
CA VAL A 25 -0.70 17.04 -4.51
C VAL A 25 -0.62 17.59 -5.93
N ALA A 26 0.33 18.50 -6.16
CA ALA A 26 0.62 19.01 -7.49
C ALA A 26 1.18 17.91 -8.41
N PHE A 27 0.62 17.80 -9.61
CA PHE A 27 1.11 16.89 -10.64
C PHE A 27 2.58 17.18 -10.97
N GLY A 28 3.38 16.11 -11.13
CA GLY A 28 4.80 16.21 -11.42
C GLY A 28 5.69 16.54 -10.21
N SER A 29 5.11 16.79 -9.02
CA SER A 29 5.90 17.02 -7.80
C SER A 29 6.55 15.74 -7.29
N THR A 30 7.65 15.86 -6.54
CA THR A 30 8.27 14.72 -5.86
C THR A 30 7.30 14.00 -4.94
N HIS A 31 6.39 14.75 -4.30
CA HIS A 31 5.39 14.17 -3.40
C HIS A 31 4.37 13.29 -4.15
N PHE A 32 3.90 13.75 -5.32
CA PHE A 32 3.04 12.94 -6.20
C PHE A 32 3.70 11.61 -6.58
N HIS A 33 4.96 11.63 -6.99
CA HIS A 33 5.70 10.42 -7.34
C HIS A 33 5.90 9.48 -6.15
N ALA A 34 6.17 10.03 -4.96
CA ALA A 34 6.24 9.24 -3.73
C ALA A 34 4.91 8.55 -3.41
N LEU A 35 3.79 9.27 -3.56
CA LEU A 35 2.46 8.74 -3.31
C LEU A 35 2.08 7.64 -4.32
N PHE A 36 2.49 7.81 -5.58
CA PHE A 36 2.36 6.77 -6.60
C PHE A 36 3.20 5.53 -6.27
N ALA A 37 4.45 5.72 -5.85
CA ALA A 37 5.34 4.62 -5.50
C ALA A 37 4.80 3.79 -4.33
N ILE A 38 4.27 4.42 -3.27
CA ILE A 38 3.65 3.67 -2.16
C ILE A 38 2.38 2.92 -2.62
N GLY A 39 1.60 3.52 -3.54
CA GLY A 39 0.45 2.85 -4.14
C GLY A 39 0.84 1.60 -4.93
N PHE A 40 1.93 1.68 -5.69
CA PHE A 40 2.50 0.54 -6.40
C PHE A 40 2.97 -0.57 -5.45
N VAL A 41 3.65 -0.22 -4.35
CA VAL A 41 4.05 -1.20 -3.32
C VAL A 41 2.83 -1.89 -2.72
N LEU A 42 1.78 -1.14 -2.40
CA LEU A 42 0.53 -1.68 -1.84
C LEU A 42 -0.17 -2.61 -2.84
N PHE A 43 -0.14 -2.26 -4.13
CA PHE A 43 -0.60 -3.13 -5.20
C PHE A 43 0.20 -4.43 -5.25
N LEU A 44 1.54 -4.38 -5.19
CA LEU A 44 2.38 -5.59 -5.20
C LEU A 44 2.09 -6.50 -3.99
N ILE A 45 1.85 -5.93 -2.82
CA ILE A 45 1.48 -6.71 -1.63
C ILE A 45 0.13 -7.41 -1.87
N SER A 46 -0.88 -6.65 -2.31
CA SER A 46 -2.21 -7.19 -2.58
C SER A 46 -2.17 -8.26 -3.67
N PHE A 47 -1.47 -7.99 -4.76
CA PHE A 47 -1.30 -8.90 -5.88
C PHE A 47 -0.56 -10.17 -5.46
N GLY A 48 0.52 -10.04 -4.69
CA GLY A 48 1.28 -11.17 -4.15
C GLY A 48 0.41 -12.07 -3.27
N ILE A 49 -0.37 -11.48 -2.35
CA ILE A 49 -1.32 -12.23 -1.52
C ILE A 49 -2.36 -12.95 -2.40
N ASN A 50 -2.92 -12.26 -3.40
CA ASN A 50 -3.89 -12.86 -4.30
C ASN A 50 -3.29 -14.02 -5.11
N ILE A 51 -2.07 -13.88 -5.65
CA ILE A 51 -1.37 -14.98 -6.33
C ILE A 51 -1.13 -16.15 -5.39
N ILE A 52 -0.62 -15.91 -4.18
CA ILE A 52 -0.34 -16.98 -3.22
C ILE A 52 -1.63 -17.73 -2.89
N ALA A 53 -2.72 -17.00 -2.63
CA ALA A 53 -4.02 -17.58 -2.37
C ALA A 53 -4.50 -18.44 -3.55
N ASP A 54 -4.39 -17.91 -4.78
CA ASP A 54 -4.79 -18.61 -5.99
C ASP A 54 -3.99 -19.90 -6.21
N VAL A 55 -2.65 -19.85 -6.08
CA VAL A 55 -1.77 -21.02 -6.22
C VAL A 55 -2.06 -22.07 -5.14
N MET A 56 -2.32 -21.65 -3.90
CA MET A 56 -2.67 -22.57 -2.81
C MET A 56 -4.03 -23.25 -3.03
N ILE A 57 -5.02 -22.54 -3.56
CA ILE A 57 -6.35 -23.09 -3.85
C ILE A 57 -6.28 -24.04 -5.05
N HIS A 58 -5.59 -23.68 -6.12
CA HIS A 58 -5.43 -24.53 -7.30
C HIS A 58 -4.74 -25.86 -6.97
N ARG A 59 -3.79 -25.86 -6.03
CA ARG A 59 -3.15 -27.09 -5.52
C ARG A 59 -4.08 -28.03 -4.74
N ARG A 60 -5.22 -27.56 -4.25
CA ARG A 60 -6.22 -28.39 -3.53
C ARG A 60 -7.35 -28.93 -4.42
N LYS A 61 -7.42 -28.50 -5.69
CA LYS A 61 -8.45 -28.95 -6.65
C LYS A 61 -7.99 -30.13 -7.54
N ILE A 62 -6.84 -30.75 -7.23
CA ILE A 62 -6.38 -32.03 -7.77
C ILE A 62 -6.50 -33.06 -6.65
#